data_AF-A0A381L2R6-F1
#
_entry.id   AF-A0A381L2R6-F1
#
_cell.length_a   1.000
_cell.length_b   1.000
_cell.length_c   1.000
_cell.angle_alpha   90.00
_cell.angle_beta   90.00
_cell.angle_gamma   90.00
#
_symmetry.space_group_name_H-M   'P 1'
#
loop_
_entity.id
_entity.type
_entity.pdbx_description
1 polymer ?
#
loop_
_entity_poly.entity_id
_entity_poly.type
_entity_poly.pdbx_seq_one_letter_code
_entity_poly.pdbx_strand_id
1 'polypeptide(L)'
;MESSLSQAQGISNFSSPSTHRLPTVSAAQALKDLKCSPSRCISTGLCLLDAFLQNQETLQEDAKFGGVSRGQVTDVYGPPGSLILMGVDTSHEISGPRFTEVITSHQSRHSHAMNTTPPQSLAELLSRFTHFSTPTLAHLIALISYFISNYPPLNTSLLVIDSLSSLTTAEFPPDSKAISNVRRT
;
A
#
# COMPACT_ATOMS: atom_id res chain seq x y z
N MET A 1 47.68 -56.40 6.08
CA MET A 1 46.61 -56.57 5.08
C MET A 1 45.44 -55.76 5.58
N GLU A 2 45.49 -54.46 5.31
CA GLU A 2 44.57 -53.48 5.87
C GLU A 2 43.44 -53.17 4.88
N SER A 3 42.31 -52.86 5.48
CA SER A 3 40.94 -52.89 4.99
C SER A 3 40.59 -51.89 3.88
N SER A 4 39.75 -52.36 2.96
CA SER A 4 39.05 -51.59 1.93
C SER A 4 38.17 -50.49 2.54
N LEU A 5 38.38 -49.24 2.12
CA LEU A 5 37.45 -48.12 2.33
C LEU A 5 36.59 -47.95 1.08
N SER A 6 35.32 -48.33 1.19
CA SER A 6 34.27 -48.11 0.20
C SER A 6 33.96 -46.63 0.08
N GLN A 7 34.30 -46.02 -1.06
CA GLN A 7 33.94 -44.66 -1.39
C GLN A 7 32.50 -44.65 -1.94
N ALA A 8 31.54 -44.31 -1.08
CA ALA A 8 30.17 -44.06 -1.49
C ALA A 8 30.13 -42.79 -2.35
N GLN A 9 30.08 -42.94 -3.67
CA GLN A 9 29.74 -41.85 -4.59
C GLN A 9 28.28 -41.46 -4.35
N GLY A 10 28.07 -40.29 -3.73
CA GLY A 10 26.75 -39.68 -3.61
C GLY A 10 26.25 -39.28 -4.99
N ILE A 11 25.42 -40.12 -5.61
CA ILE A 11 24.68 -39.80 -6.82
C ILE A 11 23.59 -38.82 -6.42
N SER A 12 23.84 -37.52 -6.57
CA SER A 12 22.81 -36.50 -6.33
C SER A 12 21.89 -36.43 -7.56
N ASN A 13 20.63 -36.81 -7.37
CA ASN A 13 19.63 -36.96 -8.43
C ASN A 13 19.03 -35.62 -8.89
N PHE A 14 19.78 -34.51 -8.84
CA PHE A 14 19.27 -33.17 -9.11
C PHE A 14 19.46 -32.71 -10.57
N SER A 15 19.30 -33.61 -11.54
CA SER A 15 19.20 -33.21 -12.95
C SER A 15 17.74 -33.03 -13.34
N SER A 16 17.14 -31.93 -12.89
CA SER A 16 15.88 -31.41 -13.43
C SER A 16 16.22 -30.15 -14.25
N PRO A 17 15.96 -30.10 -15.58
CA PRO A 17 16.43 -29.01 -16.44
C PRO A 17 15.61 -27.70 -16.33
N SER A 18 14.79 -27.51 -15.30
CA SER A 18 14.08 -26.25 -15.06
C SER A 18 14.73 -25.47 -13.91
N THR A 19 15.90 -24.89 -14.16
CA THR A 19 16.48 -23.90 -13.24
C THR A 19 15.73 -22.59 -13.39
N HIS A 20 14.54 -22.50 -12.79
CA HIS A 20 13.83 -21.26 -12.55
C HIS A 20 14.47 -20.55 -11.33
N ARG A 21 15.76 -20.25 -11.41
CA ARG A 21 16.40 -19.35 -10.45
C ARG A 21 16.16 -17.94 -10.97
N LEU A 22 15.49 -17.14 -10.14
CA LEU A 22 15.41 -15.71 -10.40
C LEU A 22 16.84 -15.16 -10.53
N PRO A 23 17.12 -14.30 -11.53
CA PRO A 23 18.44 -13.74 -11.71
C PRO A 23 18.92 -13.11 -10.40
N THR A 24 20.15 -13.43 -10.00
CA THR A 24 20.73 -12.89 -8.77
C THR A 24 21.05 -11.42 -8.99
N VAL A 25 20.17 -10.55 -8.53
CA VAL A 25 20.41 -9.11 -8.46
C VAL A 25 21.13 -8.79 -7.15
N SER A 26 22.19 -8.00 -7.23
CA SER A 26 22.86 -7.47 -6.03
C SER A 26 21.88 -6.63 -5.22
N ALA A 27 21.87 -6.81 -3.89
CA ALA A 27 21.05 -6.01 -2.99
C ALA A 27 21.31 -4.50 -3.16
N ALA A 28 22.56 -4.10 -3.43
CA ALA A 28 22.92 -2.71 -3.67
C ALA A 28 22.35 -2.17 -4.98
N GLN A 29 22.32 -2.99 -6.04
CA GLN A 29 21.72 -2.62 -7.32
C GLN A 29 20.20 -2.54 -7.18
N ALA A 30 19.58 -3.55 -6.55
CA ALA A 30 18.14 -3.54 -6.25
C ALA A 30 17.75 -2.32 -5.41
N LEU A 31 18.59 -1.88 -4.47
CA LEU A 31 18.36 -0.68 -3.66
C LEU A 31 18.52 0.62 -4.47
N LYS A 32 19.47 0.69 -5.41
CA LYS A 32 19.60 1.85 -6.32
C LYS A 32 18.42 1.94 -7.27
N ASP A 33 18.06 0.83 -7.90
CA ASP A 33 16.85 0.70 -8.72
C ASP A 33 15.59 0.98 -7.88
N LEU A 34 15.66 0.70 -6.57
CA LEU A 34 14.66 1.15 -5.59
C LEU A 34 14.55 2.68 -5.63
N LYS A 35 15.61 3.36 -5.22
CA LYS A 35 15.61 4.82 -5.02
C LYS A 35 15.37 5.64 -6.29
N CYS A 36 15.74 5.12 -7.46
CA CYS A 36 15.65 5.86 -8.72
C CYS A 36 14.31 5.73 -9.47
N SER A 37 13.38 4.89 -9.02
CA SER A 37 12.14 4.60 -9.75
C SER A 37 11.03 5.64 -9.45
N PRO A 38 10.61 6.47 -10.42
CA PRO A 38 9.58 7.49 -10.22
C PRO A 38 8.17 6.90 -10.01
N SER A 39 7.93 5.68 -10.50
CA SER A 39 6.65 4.98 -10.35
C SER A 39 6.53 4.20 -9.05
N ARG A 40 7.53 4.24 -8.17
CA ARG A 40 7.56 3.46 -6.94
C ARG A 40 6.56 3.95 -5.91
N CYS A 41 6.42 5.26 -5.79
CA CYS A 41 5.65 5.88 -4.73
C CYS A 41 4.48 6.67 -5.31
N ILE A 42 3.45 6.84 -4.50
CA ILE A 42 2.32 7.72 -4.77
C ILE A 42 2.47 8.89 -3.81
N SER A 43 2.72 10.08 -4.34
CA SER A 43 2.83 11.31 -3.55
C SER A 43 1.53 11.57 -2.80
N THR A 44 1.67 12.03 -1.55
CA THR A 44 0.57 12.49 -0.68
C THR A 44 0.20 13.95 -0.94
N GLY A 45 0.95 14.66 -1.80
CA GLY A 45 0.80 16.11 -2.05
C GLY A 45 1.41 17.00 -0.97
N LEU A 46 2.05 16.40 0.04
CA LEU A 46 2.75 17.06 1.15
C LEU A 46 4.22 16.62 1.16
N CYS A 47 5.13 17.47 0.69
CA CYS A 47 6.54 17.12 0.50
C CYS A 47 7.23 16.58 1.77
N LEU A 48 6.91 17.15 2.94
CA LEU A 48 7.47 16.70 4.21
C LEU A 48 7.02 15.29 4.59
N LEU A 49 5.74 14.98 4.35
CA LEU A 49 5.18 13.67 4.60
C LEU A 49 5.69 12.65 3.58
N ASP A 50 5.83 13.05 2.32
CA ASP A 50 6.41 12.21 1.27
C ASP A 50 7.87 11.82 1.58
N ALA A 51 8.65 12.75 2.12
CA ALA A 51 10.00 12.49 2.60
C ALA A 51 9.99 11.58 3.85
N PHE A 52 9.10 11.86 4.81
CA PHE A 52 8.96 11.08 6.04
C PHE A 52 8.60 9.61 5.75
N LEU A 53 7.66 9.36 4.83
CA LEU A 53 7.26 8.00 4.42
C LEU A 53 8.40 7.22 3.75
N GLN A 54 9.42 7.91 3.24
CA GLN A 54 10.63 7.30 2.67
C GLN A 54 11.80 7.25 3.67
N ASN A 55 11.54 7.49 4.95
CA ASN A 55 12.53 7.55 6.02
C ASN A 55 13.67 8.53 5.72
N GLN A 56 13.31 9.70 5.18
CA GLN A 56 14.26 10.78 4.92
C GLN A 56 14.11 11.88 5.97
N GLU A 57 15.14 12.02 6.82
CA GLU A 57 15.19 13.04 7.89
C GLU A 57 15.58 14.43 7.37
N THR A 58 16.17 14.49 6.16
CA THR A 58 16.57 15.75 5.50
C THR A 58 15.98 15.79 4.10
N LEU A 59 15.54 16.98 3.67
CA LEU A 59 15.20 17.26 2.28
C LEU A 59 16.51 17.22 1.46
N GLN A 60 17.05 16.04 1.21
CA GLN A 60 18.11 15.90 0.22
C GLN A 60 17.52 16.25 -1.14
N GLU A 61 18.12 17.23 -1.82
CA GLU A 61 17.71 17.70 -3.15
C GLU A 61 17.66 16.58 -4.21
N ASP A 62 18.33 15.44 -3.94
CA ASP A 62 18.37 14.27 -4.82
C ASP A 62 17.19 13.29 -4.67
N ALA A 63 16.39 13.42 -3.60
CA ALA A 63 15.20 12.59 -3.41
C ALA A 63 14.02 13.12 -4.23
N LYS A 64 14.06 12.87 -5.53
CA LYS A 64 13.07 13.39 -6.48
C LYS A 64 11.64 12.85 -6.26
N PHE A 65 11.46 11.74 -5.55
CA PHE A 65 10.18 11.04 -5.45
C PHE A 65 9.96 10.46 -4.03
N GLY A 66 8.79 10.70 -3.45
CA GLY A 66 8.39 10.19 -2.13
C GLY A 66 6.90 9.91 -2.04
N GLY A 67 6.44 9.51 -0.86
CA GLY A 67 5.03 9.16 -0.60
C GLY A 67 4.81 7.69 -0.29
N VAL A 68 3.59 7.20 -0.54
CA VAL A 68 3.16 5.83 -0.23
C VAL A 68 3.76 4.84 -1.22
N SER A 69 4.53 3.86 -0.72
CA SER A 69 5.20 2.86 -1.54
C SER A 69 4.22 1.87 -2.17
N ARG A 70 4.27 1.71 -3.50
CA ARG A 70 3.49 0.69 -4.22
C ARG A 70 3.98 -0.72 -3.90
N GLY A 71 3.07 -1.67 -3.93
CA GLY A 71 3.35 -3.08 -3.61
C GLY A 71 3.65 -3.32 -2.12
N GLN A 72 3.45 -2.31 -1.27
CA GLN A 72 3.54 -2.41 0.17
C GLN A 72 2.19 -2.05 0.80
N VAL A 73 1.93 -2.61 1.97
CA VAL A 73 0.79 -2.23 2.81
C VAL A 73 1.25 -1.10 3.72
N THR A 74 0.53 0.02 3.71
CA THR A 74 0.78 1.16 4.60
C THR A 74 -0.42 1.32 5.52
N ASP A 75 -0.22 1.05 6.80
CA ASP A 75 -1.26 1.18 7.82
C ASP A 75 -1.21 2.57 8.44
N VAL A 76 -2.35 3.24 8.47
CA VAL A 76 -2.50 4.57 9.07
C VAL A 76 -3.48 4.47 10.22
N TYR A 77 -3.04 4.83 11.42
CA TYR A 77 -3.83 4.75 12.65
C TYR A 77 -3.74 6.07 13.43
N GLY A 78 -4.82 6.42 14.12
CA GLY A 78 -4.87 7.60 14.97
C GLY A 78 -6.26 7.82 15.57
N PRO A 79 -6.38 8.74 16.55
CA PRO A 79 -7.68 9.17 17.04
C PRO A 79 -8.56 9.71 15.91
N PRO A 80 -9.90 9.60 16.05
CA PRO A 80 -10.81 10.23 15.10
C PRO A 80 -10.51 11.74 15.04
N GLY A 81 -10.32 12.27 13.82
CA GLY A 81 -9.92 13.67 13.61
C GLY A 81 -8.42 13.96 13.63
N SER A 82 -7.52 12.98 13.81
CA SER A 82 -6.07 13.21 13.57
C SER A 82 -5.64 12.90 12.14
N LEU A 83 -6.40 12.08 11.41
CA LEU A 83 -6.07 11.64 10.03
C LEU A 83 -6.72 12.48 8.93
N ILE A 84 -7.45 13.54 9.29
CA ILE A 84 -8.23 14.40 8.37
C ILE A 84 -7.39 15.12 7.31
N LEU A 85 -6.06 15.03 7.39
CA LEU A 85 -5.14 15.56 6.36
C LEU A 85 -4.79 14.54 5.26
N MET A 86 -5.14 13.25 5.39
CA MET A 86 -4.80 12.21 4.39
C MET A 86 -5.90 11.17 4.11
N GLY A 87 -6.94 11.09 4.94
CA GLY A 87 -8.00 10.09 4.81
C GLY A 87 -9.36 10.72 5.04
N VAL A 88 -10.30 10.35 4.18
CA VAL A 88 -11.70 10.74 4.29
C VAL A 88 -12.33 10.00 5.48
N ASP A 89 -13.31 10.62 6.13
CA ASP A 89 -13.80 10.29 7.47
C ASP A 89 -14.15 8.82 7.71
N THR A 90 -13.57 8.27 8.78
CA THR A 90 -13.54 6.86 9.18
C THR A 90 -14.86 6.30 9.73
N SER A 91 -16.03 6.92 9.49
CA SER A 91 -17.30 6.43 10.08
C SER A 91 -18.59 6.84 9.35
N HIS A 92 -18.51 7.57 8.24
CA HIS A 92 -19.67 7.96 7.45
C HIS A 92 -19.32 7.88 5.97
N GLU A 93 -20.32 7.64 5.12
CA GLU A 93 -20.13 7.73 3.67
C GLU A 93 -19.38 9.03 3.35
N ILE A 94 -18.30 8.89 2.58
CA ILE A 94 -17.52 10.01 2.07
C ILE A 94 -18.51 11.04 1.52
N SER A 95 -18.58 12.20 2.16
CA SER A 95 -19.44 13.28 1.69
C SER A 95 -19.01 13.62 0.27
N GLY A 96 -19.85 13.29 -0.72
CA GLY A 96 -19.60 13.55 -2.13
C GLY A 96 -19.10 14.99 -2.38
N PRO A 97 -19.69 16.02 -1.76
CA PRO A 97 -19.18 17.39 -1.80
C PRO A 97 -17.75 17.56 -1.29
N ARG A 98 -17.40 16.98 -0.12
CA ARG A 98 -16.03 17.07 0.44
C ARG A 98 -15.02 16.37 -0.46
N PHE A 99 -15.36 15.20 -0.98
CA PHE A 99 -14.49 14.47 -1.91
C PHE A 99 -14.27 15.23 -3.21
N THR A 100 -15.34 15.83 -3.74
CA THR A 100 -15.30 16.70 -4.92
C THR A 100 -14.38 17.89 -4.68
N GLU A 101 -14.47 18.55 -3.52
CA GLU A 101 -13.61 19.68 -3.13
C GLU A 101 -12.12 19.28 -2.98
N VAL A 102 -11.85 18.11 -2.41
CA VAL A 102 -10.49 17.56 -2.33
C VAL A 102 -9.92 17.30 -3.74
N ILE A 103 -10.72 16.73 -4.65
CA ILE A 103 -10.30 16.48 -6.03
C ILE A 103 -10.05 17.80 -6.78
N THR A 104 -10.93 18.79 -6.67
CA THR A 104 -10.79 20.08 -7.38
C THR A 104 -9.61 20.90 -6.86
N SER A 105 -9.36 20.90 -5.56
CA SER A 105 -8.19 21.57 -4.97
C SER A 105 -6.88 20.92 -5.43
N HIS A 106 -6.84 19.58 -5.56
CA HIS A 106 -5.70 18.86 -6.12
C HIS A 106 -5.48 19.19 -7.61
N GLN A 107 -6.55 19.35 -8.39
CA GLN A 107 -6.46 19.77 -9.79
C GLN A 107 -5.81 21.15 -9.94
N SER A 108 -6.21 22.13 -9.10
CA SER A 108 -5.64 23.49 -9.11
C SER A 108 -4.12 23.48 -8.83
N ARG A 109 -3.67 22.63 -7.91
CA ARG A 109 -2.23 22.47 -7.61
C ARG A 109 -1.47 21.79 -8.74
N HIS A 110 -2.06 20.80 -9.41
CA HIS A 110 -1.42 20.11 -10.54
C HIS A 110 -1.35 20.99 -11.79
N SER A 111 -2.37 21.80 -12.08
CA SER A 111 -2.36 22.74 -13.21
C SER A 111 -1.29 23.83 -13.06
N HIS A 112 -0.96 24.23 -11.83
CA HIS A 112 0.11 25.20 -11.58
C HIS A 112 1.52 24.61 -11.71
N ALA A 113 1.69 23.30 -11.58
CA ALA A 113 2.99 22.63 -11.62
C ALA A 113 3.38 22.13 -13.03
N MET A 114 2.40 21.90 -13.92
CA MET A 114 2.61 21.34 -15.26
C MET A 114 1.76 22.09 -16.30
N ASN A 115 2.38 23.00 -17.05
CA ASN A 115 1.74 23.81 -18.11
C ASN A 115 1.35 22.99 -19.38
N THR A 116 1.24 21.67 -19.33
CA THR A 116 1.28 20.81 -20.54
C THR A 116 0.06 19.91 -20.78
N THR A 117 -0.96 19.91 -19.92
CA THR A 117 -2.17 19.10 -20.14
C THR A 117 -3.46 19.90 -19.90
N PRO A 118 -4.50 19.73 -20.74
CA PRO A 118 -5.78 20.40 -20.54
C PRO A 118 -6.37 20.01 -19.18
N PRO A 119 -7.14 20.91 -18.53
CA PRO A 119 -7.76 20.61 -17.25
C PRO A 119 -8.70 19.40 -17.40
N GLN A 120 -8.31 18.25 -16.83
CA GLN A 120 -9.15 17.06 -16.82
C GLN A 120 -10.47 17.37 -16.11
N SER A 121 -11.60 16.99 -16.71
CA SER A 121 -12.89 17.25 -16.09
C SER A 121 -13.04 16.44 -14.80
N LEU A 122 -13.77 16.96 -13.81
CA LEU A 122 -14.02 16.25 -12.56
C LEU A 122 -14.67 14.87 -12.80
N ALA A 123 -15.55 14.77 -13.79
CA ALA A 123 -16.19 13.52 -14.18
C ALA A 123 -15.18 12.47 -14.68
N GLU A 124 -14.15 12.90 -15.41
CA GLU A 124 -13.06 12.03 -15.87
C GLU A 124 -12.17 11.57 -14.70
N LEU A 125 -11.98 12.41 -13.68
CA LEU A 125 -11.25 12.01 -12.48
C LEU A 125 -12.05 10.98 -11.68
N LEU A 126 -13.34 11.24 -11.45
CA LEU A 126 -14.24 10.33 -10.72
C LEU A 126 -14.39 8.97 -11.40
N SER A 127 -14.37 8.91 -12.74
CA SER A 127 -14.48 7.64 -13.45
C SER A 127 -13.29 6.69 -13.22
N ARG A 128 -12.16 7.20 -12.70
CA ARG A 128 -10.99 6.39 -12.31
C ARG A 128 -11.10 5.82 -10.91
N PHE A 129 -12.06 6.26 -10.10
CA PHE A 129 -12.29 5.73 -8.76
C PHE A 129 -13.32 4.62 -8.81
N THR A 130 -12.99 3.49 -8.17
CA THR A 130 -13.95 2.44 -7.91
C THR A 130 -14.14 2.31 -6.41
N HIS A 131 -15.39 2.40 -5.98
CA HIS A 131 -15.77 2.29 -4.58
C HIS A 131 -16.57 1.01 -4.37
N PHE A 132 -16.26 0.29 -3.29
CA PHE A 132 -17.04 -0.85 -2.81
C PHE A 132 -17.40 -0.60 -1.35
N SER A 133 -18.65 -0.90 -0.99
CA SER A 133 -19.07 -0.93 0.41
C SER A 133 -19.08 -2.37 0.90
N THR A 134 -18.33 -2.66 1.96
CA THR A 134 -18.24 -3.99 2.57
C THR A 134 -18.77 -3.93 4.01
N PRO A 135 -20.06 -4.27 4.25
CA PRO A 135 -20.70 -4.04 5.55
C PRO A 135 -20.21 -4.97 6.68
N THR A 136 -19.50 -6.05 6.34
CA THR A 136 -19.00 -7.07 7.29
C THR A 136 -17.59 -7.47 6.91
N LEU A 137 -16.82 -8.07 7.83
CA LEU A 137 -15.49 -8.60 7.50
C LEU A 137 -15.56 -9.69 6.43
N ALA A 138 -16.57 -10.56 6.47
CA ALA A 138 -16.78 -11.60 5.45
C ALA A 138 -16.90 -11.04 4.02
N HIS A 139 -17.70 -9.97 3.83
CA HIS A 139 -17.80 -9.26 2.55
C HIS A 139 -16.46 -8.68 2.10
N LEU A 140 -15.66 -8.10 3.01
CA LEU A 140 -14.33 -7.59 2.67
C LEU A 140 -13.37 -8.72 2.25
N ILE A 141 -13.35 -9.83 2.98
CA ILE A 141 -12.54 -11.00 2.65
C ILE A 141 -12.93 -11.57 1.29
N ALA A 142 -14.23 -11.71 1.03
CA ALA A 142 -14.73 -12.17 -0.25
C ALA A 142 -14.32 -11.23 -1.40
N LEU A 143 -14.41 -9.92 -1.18
CA LEU A 143 -13.99 -8.91 -2.16
C LEU A 143 -12.50 -9.02 -2.48
N ILE A 144 -11.63 -9.06 -1.46
CA ILE A 144 -10.18 -9.18 -1.63
C ILE A 144 -9.82 -10.51 -2.31
N SER A 145 -10.49 -11.61 -1.95
CA SER A 145 -10.27 -12.93 -2.55
C SER A 145 -10.68 -12.96 -4.03
N TYR A 146 -11.77 -12.29 -4.39
CA TYR A 146 -12.27 -12.22 -5.76
C TYR A 146 -11.45 -11.24 -6.62
N PHE A 147 -10.97 -10.15 -6.04
CA PHE A 147 -10.13 -9.14 -6.69
C PHE A 147 -8.99 -9.81 -7.46
N ILE A 148 -8.30 -10.77 -6.83
CA ILE A 148 -7.14 -11.47 -7.41
C ILE A 148 -7.44 -12.14 -8.77
N SER A 149 -8.70 -12.41 -9.12
CA SER A 149 -9.07 -13.09 -10.37
C SER A 149 -9.28 -12.18 -11.60
N ASN A 150 -9.90 -11.00 -11.45
CA ASN A 150 -10.31 -10.16 -12.59
C ASN A 150 -10.44 -8.66 -12.25
N TYR A 151 -10.07 -8.23 -11.03
CA TYR A 151 -10.32 -6.88 -10.55
C TYR A 151 -9.26 -6.44 -9.51
N PRO A 152 -8.54 -5.34 -9.65
CA PRO A 152 -8.96 -4.12 -10.32
C PRO A 152 -8.39 -4.01 -11.74
N PRO A 153 -8.83 -3.00 -12.53
CA PRO A 153 -8.23 -2.72 -13.83
C PRO A 153 -6.69 -2.63 -13.73
N LEU A 154 -5.96 -3.03 -14.79
CA LEU A 154 -4.49 -3.05 -14.80
C LEU A 154 -3.83 -1.71 -14.38
N ASN A 155 -4.56 -0.60 -14.49
CA ASN A 155 -4.08 0.74 -14.17
C ASN A 155 -4.37 1.18 -12.73
N THR A 156 -4.89 0.30 -11.88
CA THR A 156 -5.13 0.63 -10.47
C THR A 156 -3.83 0.56 -9.68
N SER A 157 -3.46 1.70 -9.08
CA SER A 157 -2.20 1.85 -8.35
C SER A 157 -2.34 1.80 -6.83
N LEU A 158 -3.55 1.95 -6.32
CA LEU A 158 -3.83 2.11 -4.89
C LEU A 158 -5.14 1.41 -4.53
N LEU A 159 -5.11 0.61 -3.47
CA LEU A 159 -6.28 0.07 -2.80
C LEU A 159 -6.34 0.70 -1.41
N VAL A 160 -7.47 1.31 -1.06
CA VAL A 160 -7.70 1.91 0.25
C VAL A 160 -8.78 1.09 0.95
N ILE A 161 -8.45 0.57 2.13
CA ILE A 161 -9.40 -0.08 3.03
C ILE A 161 -9.57 0.85 4.21
N ASP A 162 -10.74 1.48 4.30
CA ASP A 162 -11.05 2.36 5.40
C ASP A 162 -11.59 1.58 6.61
N SER A 163 -11.23 2.01 7.82
CA SER A 163 -11.76 1.53 9.09
C SER A 163 -11.82 0.00 9.26
N LEU A 164 -10.77 -0.72 8.83
CA LEU A 164 -10.67 -2.18 8.99
C LEU A 164 -10.91 -2.62 10.45
N SER A 165 -10.42 -1.86 11.42
CA SER A 165 -10.57 -2.11 12.86
C SER A 165 -12.03 -2.15 13.31
N SER A 166 -12.91 -1.38 12.67
CA SER A 166 -14.35 -1.38 12.98
C SER A 166 -14.99 -2.70 12.60
N LEU A 167 -14.63 -3.27 11.45
CA LEU A 167 -15.13 -4.58 11.01
C LEU A 167 -14.64 -5.69 11.92
N THR A 168 -13.34 -5.68 12.29
CA THR A 168 -12.79 -6.71 13.18
C THR A 168 -13.37 -6.63 14.58
N THR A 169 -13.60 -5.43 15.12
CA THR A 169 -14.16 -5.25 16.47
C THR A 169 -15.64 -5.63 16.53
N ALA A 170 -16.39 -5.40 15.44
CA ALA A 170 -17.78 -5.80 15.35
C ALA A 170 -17.94 -7.34 15.28
N GLU A 171 -17.05 -8.02 14.54
CA GLU A 171 -17.13 -9.46 14.33
C GLU A 171 -16.43 -10.27 15.44
N PHE A 172 -15.38 -9.71 16.04
CA PHE A 172 -14.64 -10.28 17.17
C PHE A 172 -14.55 -9.28 18.33
N PRO A 173 -15.62 -9.12 19.12
CA PRO A 173 -15.61 -8.22 20.27
C PRO A 173 -14.53 -8.64 21.29
N PRO A 174 -13.78 -7.69 21.86
CA PRO A 174 -12.77 -8.01 22.87
C PRO A 174 -13.43 -8.60 24.12
N ASP A 175 -12.77 -9.60 24.72
CA ASP A 175 -13.23 -10.22 25.96
C ASP A 175 -13.37 -9.18 27.09
N SER A 176 -14.57 -9.12 27.69
CA SER A 176 -14.88 -8.19 28.78
C SER A 176 -13.98 -8.33 30.01
N LYS A 177 -13.35 -9.51 30.18
CA LYS A 177 -12.40 -9.81 31.27
C LYS A 177 -10.99 -9.24 31.05
N ALA A 178 -10.59 -8.95 29.81
CA ALA A 178 -9.28 -8.34 29.53
C ALA A 178 -9.26 -6.85 29.90
N ILE A 179 -10.40 -6.16 29.75
CA ILE A 179 -10.53 -4.72 29.96
C ILE A 179 -10.51 -4.36 31.47
N SER A 180 -10.95 -5.25 32.36
CA SER A 180 -10.95 -4.98 33.81
C SER A 180 -9.56 -4.95 34.44
N ASN A 181 -8.55 -5.54 33.80
CA ASN A 181 -7.20 -5.64 34.35
C ASN A 181 -6.30 -4.45 33.96
N VAL A 182 -6.63 -3.73 32.88
CA VAL A 182 -5.89 -2.54 32.41
C VAL A 182 -6.21 -1.29 33.23
N ARG A 183 -7.37 -1.24 33.91
CA ARG A 183 -7.81 -0.07 34.69
C ARG A 183 -7.31 -0.05 36.14
N ARG A 184 -6.47 -1.00 36.56
CA ARG A 184 -6.01 -1.16 37.95
C ARG A 184 -4.51 -0.94 38.17
N THR A 185 -3.76 -0.44 37.18
CA THR A 185 -2.34 -0.08 37.33
C THR A 185 -2.16 1.38 37.00
#